data_AF-A0A935FVR9-F1
#
_entry.id   AF-A0A935FVR9-F1
#
_cell.length_a   1.000
_cell.length_b   1.000
_cell.length_c   1.000
_cell.angle_alpha   90.00
_cell.angle_beta   90.00
_cell.angle_gamma   90.00
#
_symmetry.space_group_name_H-M   'P 1'
#
loop_
_entity.id
_entity.type
_entity.pdbx_description
1 polymer ?
#
loop_
_entity_poly.entity_id
_entity_poly.type
_entity_poly.pdbx_seq_one_letter_code
_entity_poly.pdbx_strand_id
1 'polypeptide(L)'
;MDYKAIAILKALGKEELREFGKFVNSPYFVGNSSAARLYEELLKFHPEFSKEELTEEFLYCRVYPGMYFKKETVRKLFHALNSALEKFIAQKNFESKKFDFYDNLFDGYVRLNLHSLGEKCLDECNALLQESNALSSDYFLNGFKHSTNKASLFISSRPHSNGSAVNEMATALSERAHNLAGFFVKELSRSLDNLLSIDRNFDLRTERKRLDGLFDAVNMRELISYLKKECRNSTDAAMCEVYSSMYIAFIEFDNESHYKAYRKSIEKNTDLLSHNEARFHVLRLVRYCLLKCAGENRNAKFEQELFESINSS
;
A
#
# COMPACT_ATOMS: atom_id res chain seq x y z
N MET A 1 -12.31 21.99 22.83
CA MET A 1 -12.30 22.49 21.43
C MET A 1 -12.27 21.30 20.49
N ASP A 2 -13.03 21.36 19.39
CA ASP A 2 -13.11 20.28 18.40
C ASP A 2 -12.42 20.72 17.10
N TYR A 3 -11.10 20.60 17.08
CA TYR A 3 -10.29 20.86 15.90
C TYR A 3 -9.53 19.60 15.49
N LYS A 4 -9.53 19.29 14.18
CA LYS A 4 -8.76 18.19 13.57
C LYS A 4 -7.30 18.16 14.04
N ALA A 5 -6.64 19.32 14.16
CA ALA A 5 -5.25 19.42 14.62
C ALA A 5 -5.04 18.78 15.98
N ILE A 6 -5.98 18.96 16.91
CA ILE A 6 -5.90 18.42 18.27
C ILE A 6 -6.00 16.89 18.22
N ALA A 7 -6.92 16.35 17.42
CA ALA A 7 -7.06 14.90 17.23
C ALA A 7 -5.78 14.28 16.66
N ILE A 8 -5.16 14.92 15.66
CA ILE A 8 -3.89 14.46 15.09
C ILE A 8 -2.77 14.52 16.13
N LEU A 9 -2.59 15.66 16.82
CA LEU A 9 -1.52 15.84 17.81
C LEU A 9 -1.63 14.83 18.97
N LYS A 10 -2.83 14.42 19.35
CA LYS A 10 -3.06 13.35 20.35
C LYS A 10 -2.61 11.97 19.87
N ALA A 11 -2.67 11.71 18.57
CA ALA A 11 -2.31 10.43 17.99
C ALA A 11 -0.79 10.30 17.76
N LEU A 12 -0.08 11.42 17.64
CA LEU A 12 1.37 11.43 17.44
C LEU A 12 2.12 11.00 18.70
N GLY A 13 3.08 10.10 18.54
CA GLY A 13 4.01 9.73 19.61
C GLY A 13 4.95 10.88 19.98
N LYS A 14 5.63 10.74 21.13
CA LYS A 14 6.59 11.75 21.63
C LYS A 14 7.68 12.10 20.60
N GLU A 15 8.16 11.11 19.86
CA GLU A 15 9.17 11.30 18.82
C GLU A 15 8.60 12.06 17.63
N GLU A 16 7.43 11.66 17.13
CA GLU A 16 6.75 12.32 16.01
C GLU A 16 6.39 13.77 16.33
N LEU A 17 5.96 14.07 17.56
CA LEU A 17 5.75 15.45 18.01
C LEU A 17 7.03 16.27 17.95
N ARG A 18 8.15 15.72 18.40
CA ARG A 18 9.46 16.40 18.32
C ARG A 18 9.87 16.67 16.87
N GLU A 19 9.66 15.70 15.98
CA GLU A 19 9.97 15.84 14.56
C GLU A 19 9.03 16.82 13.86
N PHE A 20 7.73 16.78 14.18
CA PHE A 20 6.76 17.76 13.70
C PHE A 20 7.13 19.18 14.13
N GLY A 21 7.66 19.35 15.35
CA GLY A 21 8.20 20.62 15.81
C GLY A 21 9.33 21.15 14.92
N LYS A 22 10.24 20.29 14.45
CA LYS A 22 11.27 20.68 13.47
C LYS A 22 10.66 20.99 12.11
N PHE A 23 9.67 20.20 11.68
CA PHE A 23 8.99 20.37 10.40
C PHE A 23 8.23 21.69 10.31
N VAL A 24 7.41 22.03 11.31
CA VAL A 24 6.58 23.25 11.31
C VAL A 24 7.42 24.53 11.46
N ASN A 25 8.62 24.42 12.03
CA ASN A 25 9.58 25.50 12.11
C ASN A 25 10.48 25.62 10.87
N SER A 26 10.40 24.69 9.92
CA SER A 26 11.21 24.71 8.71
C SER A 26 10.68 25.73 7.70
N PRO A 27 11.50 26.70 7.25
CA PRO A 27 11.08 27.67 6.23
C PRO A 27 10.79 27.01 4.87
N TYR A 28 11.34 25.82 4.61
CA TYR A 28 11.10 25.07 3.39
C TYR A 28 9.69 24.43 3.38
N PHE A 29 9.25 23.88 4.51
CA PHE A 29 7.97 23.17 4.60
C PHE A 29 6.80 24.09 4.99
N VAL A 30 7.05 25.05 5.88
CA VAL A 30 6.04 25.95 6.42
C VAL A 30 6.61 27.38 6.44
N GLY A 31 6.22 28.19 5.44
CA GLY A 31 6.62 29.60 5.37
C GLY A 31 5.95 30.50 6.42
N ASN A 32 4.96 30.00 7.17
CA ASN A 32 4.18 30.80 8.12
C ASN A 32 4.51 30.47 9.58
N SER A 33 5.22 31.39 10.26
CA SER A 33 5.63 31.27 11.66
C SER A 33 4.48 31.22 12.68
N SER A 34 3.25 31.54 12.28
CA SER A 34 2.09 31.49 13.18
C SER A 34 1.58 30.07 13.45
N ALA A 35 1.76 29.14 12.51
CA ALA A 35 1.46 27.72 12.72
C ALA A 35 2.42 27.08 13.73
N ALA A 36 3.71 27.44 13.64
CA ALA A 36 4.73 26.99 14.60
C ALA A 36 4.43 27.51 16.02
N ARG A 37 4.11 28.79 16.16
CA ARG A 37 3.69 29.38 17.45
C ARG A 37 2.44 28.71 18.01
N LEU A 38 1.43 28.46 17.18
CA LEU A 38 0.22 27.75 17.62
C LEU A 38 0.55 26.33 18.11
N TYR A 39 1.41 25.61 17.39
CA TYR A 39 1.87 24.29 17.79
C TYR A 39 2.57 24.30 19.16
N GLU A 40 3.51 25.22 19.37
CA GLU A 40 4.24 25.35 20.64
C GLU A 40 3.32 25.64 21.82
N GLU A 41 2.30 26.49 21.63
CA GLU A 41 1.31 26.79 22.67
C GLU A 41 0.40 25.58 22.95
N LEU A 42 -0.03 24.86 21.92
CA LEU A 42 -0.85 23.65 22.08
C LEU A 42 -0.08 22.53 22.78
N LEU A 43 1.22 22.36 22.49
CA LEU A 43 2.01 21.26 23.04
C LEU A 43 2.12 21.31 24.58
N LYS A 44 1.98 22.49 25.18
CA LYS A 44 1.94 22.68 26.65
C LYS A 44 0.74 21.99 27.32
N PHE A 45 -0.27 21.61 26.54
CA PHE A 45 -1.49 20.95 27.00
C PHE A 45 -1.57 19.47 26.59
N HIS A 46 -0.55 18.94 25.92
CA HIS A 46 -0.48 17.51 25.58
C HIS A 46 -0.29 16.67 26.86
N PRO A 47 -0.91 15.48 27.00
CA PRO A 47 -1.71 14.76 26.00
C PRO A 47 -3.21 15.07 26.01
N GLU A 48 -3.72 15.71 27.06
CA GLU A 48 -5.15 15.75 27.31
C GLU A 48 -5.87 16.83 26.48
N PHE A 49 -5.22 17.97 26.26
CA PHE A 49 -5.78 19.15 25.56
C PHE A 49 -7.16 19.57 26.09
N SER A 50 -7.42 19.36 27.38
CA SER A 50 -8.74 19.51 28.03
C SER A 50 -8.76 20.54 29.16
N LYS A 51 -7.65 21.24 29.43
CA LYS A 51 -7.64 22.30 30.46
C LYS A 51 -8.64 23.39 30.10
N GLU A 52 -9.41 23.85 31.10
CA GLU A 52 -10.41 24.91 30.96
C GLU A 52 -9.83 26.20 30.35
N GLU A 53 -8.54 26.45 30.60
CA GLU A 53 -7.78 27.59 30.06
C GLU A 53 -7.52 27.50 28.54
N LEU A 54 -7.66 26.32 27.94
CA LEU A 54 -7.38 26.10 26.52
C LEU A 54 -8.58 26.55 25.66
N THR A 55 -8.69 27.87 25.46
CA THR A 55 -9.73 28.51 24.65
C THR A 55 -9.18 29.08 23.33
N GLU A 56 -10.06 29.40 22.38
CA GLU A 56 -9.67 30.07 21.13
C GLU A 56 -9.02 31.43 21.42
N GLU A 57 -9.56 32.16 22.38
CA GLU A 57 -9.08 33.46 22.85
C GLU A 57 -7.68 33.36 23.47
N PHE A 58 -7.47 32.35 24.32
CA PHE A 58 -6.17 32.10 24.92
C PHE A 58 -5.10 31.86 23.85
N LEU A 59 -5.37 30.94 22.92
CA LEU A 59 -4.44 30.62 21.83
C LEU A 59 -4.18 31.82 20.93
N TYR A 60 -5.22 32.60 20.61
CA TYR A 60 -5.07 33.81 19.82
C TYR A 60 -4.12 34.82 20.48
N CYS A 61 -4.33 35.12 21.77
CA CYS A 61 -3.52 36.09 22.50
C CYS A 61 -2.06 35.64 22.65
N ARG A 62 -1.81 34.33 22.72
CA ARG A 62 -0.45 33.79 22.76
C ARG A 62 0.26 33.88 21.41
N VAL A 63 -0.46 33.61 20.31
CA VAL A 63 0.12 33.67 18.96
C VAL A 63 0.28 35.12 18.46
N TYR A 64 -0.65 36.00 18.82
CA TYR A 64 -0.69 37.43 18.46
C TYR A 64 -0.79 38.34 19.70
N PRO A 65 0.31 38.51 20.44
CA PRO A 65 0.31 39.36 21.64
C PRO A 65 -0.12 40.80 21.33
N GLY A 66 -1.00 41.36 22.16
CA GLY A 66 -1.46 42.75 22.05
C GLY A 66 -2.52 43.00 20.97
N MET A 67 -3.00 41.98 20.26
CA MET A 67 -4.08 42.12 19.28
C MET A 67 -5.45 41.77 19.87
N TYR A 68 -6.51 42.44 19.41
CA TYR A 68 -7.88 42.07 19.76
C TYR A 68 -8.27 40.73 19.15
N PHE A 69 -8.96 39.90 19.94
CA PHE A 69 -9.40 38.58 19.51
C PHE A 69 -10.19 38.61 18.20
N LYS A 70 -9.75 37.80 17.23
CA LYS A 70 -10.43 37.59 15.95
C LYS A 70 -10.64 36.10 15.70
N LYS A 71 -11.88 35.64 15.88
CA LYS A 71 -12.26 34.25 15.64
C LYS A 71 -11.89 33.74 14.23
N GLU A 72 -12.05 34.58 13.22
CA GLU A 72 -11.66 34.23 11.84
C GLU A 72 -10.15 33.94 11.72
N THR A 73 -9.32 34.71 12.42
CA THR A 73 -7.88 34.49 12.44
C THR A 73 -7.51 33.19 13.15
N VAL A 74 -8.20 32.83 14.25
CA VAL A 74 -8.00 31.52 14.90
C VAL A 74 -8.31 30.37 13.95
N ARG A 75 -9.41 30.46 13.20
CA ARG A 75 -9.72 29.46 12.16
C ARG A 75 -8.61 29.35 11.12
N LYS A 76 -8.04 30.48 10.67
CA LYS A 76 -6.91 30.50 9.73
C LYS A 76 -5.64 29.88 10.35
N LEU A 77 -5.37 30.12 11.64
CA LEU A 77 -4.26 29.49 12.36
C LEU A 77 -4.41 27.97 12.39
N PHE A 78 -5.58 27.46 12.80
CA PHE A 78 -5.85 26.03 12.83
C PHE A 78 -5.83 25.40 11.43
N HIS A 79 -6.29 26.13 10.40
CA HIS A 79 -6.16 25.68 9.02
C HIS A 79 -4.69 25.53 8.60
N ALA A 80 -3.85 26.52 8.92
CA ALA A 80 -2.42 26.47 8.62
C ALA A 80 -1.72 25.31 9.37
N LEU A 81 -2.05 25.11 10.66
CA LEU A 81 -1.52 24.00 11.45
C LEU A 81 -1.97 22.64 10.92
N ASN A 82 -3.25 22.50 10.55
CA ASN A 82 -3.78 21.29 9.92
C ASN A 82 -3.04 20.96 8.63
N SER A 83 -2.83 21.96 7.76
CA SER A 83 -2.09 21.76 6.51
C SER A 83 -0.64 21.33 6.77
N ALA A 84 0.02 21.88 7.79
CA ALA A 84 1.36 21.45 8.19
C ALA A 84 1.37 20.01 8.71
N LEU A 85 0.40 19.63 9.55
CA LEU A 85 0.27 18.27 10.08
C LEU A 85 0.02 17.24 8.96
N GLU A 86 -0.88 17.55 8.02
CA GLU A 86 -1.17 16.67 6.88
C GLU A 86 0.06 16.46 6.01
N LYS A 87 0.81 17.54 5.71
CA LYS A 87 2.07 17.44 4.96
C LYS A 87 3.12 16.63 5.71
N PHE A 88 3.24 16.82 7.03
CA PHE A 88 4.17 16.05 7.85
C PHE A 88 3.85 14.55 7.81
N ILE A 89 2.58 14.19 8.01
CA ILE A 89 2.14 12.78 7.94
C ILE A 89 2.39 12.19 6.55
N ALA A 90 2.06 12.95 5.50
CA ALA A 90 2.29 12.51 4.12
C ALA A 90 3.79 12.31 3.85
N GLN A 91 4.64 13.25 4.27
CA GLN A 91 6.09 13.15 4.13
C GLN A 91 6.64 11.94 4.87
N LYS A 92 6.26 11.74 6.14
CA LYS A 92 6.71 10.60 6.95
C LYS A 92 6.29 9.26 6.36
N ASN A 93 5.04 9.17 5.88
CA ASN A 93 4.56 7.98 5.22
C ASN A 93 5.32 7.70 3.92
N PHE A 94 5.60 8.73 3.11
CA PHE A 94 6.41 8.59 1.90
C PHE A 94 7.85 8.16 2.20
N GLU A 95 8.52 8.80 3.15
CA GLU A 95 9.90 8.46 3.57
C GLU A 95 10.02 7.03 4.11
N SER A 96 8.95 6.48 4.71
CA SER A 96 8.89 5.09 5.17
C SER A 96 8.88 4.08 4.01
N LYS A 97 8.45 4.49 2.82
CA LYS A 97 8.33 3.64 1.63
C LYS A 97 9.57 3.75 0.76
N LYS A 98 10.62 3.03 1.15
CA LYS A 98 11.93 3.07 0.48
C LYS A 98 11.85 2.87 -1.04
N PHE A 99 11.02 1.94 -1.52
CA PHE A 99 10.86 1.71 -2.96
C PHE A 99 10.34 2.96 -3.67
N ASP A 100 9.25 3.56 -3.17
CA ASP A 100 8.68 4.78 -3.76
C ASP A 100 9.67 5.96 -3.69
N PHE A 101 10.50 6.03 -2.65
CA PHE A 101 11.57 7.03 -2.56
C PHE A 101 12.57 6.90 -3.72
N TYR A 102 13.12 5.70 -3.96
CA TYR A 102 14.09 5.48 -5.03
C TYR A 102 13.46 5.57 -6.43
N ASP A 103 12.20 5.16 -6.59
CA ASP A 103 11.40 5.33 -7.81
C ASP A 103 11.27 6.83 -8.18
N ASN A 104 10.91 7.68 -7.21
CA ASN A 104 10.81 9.13 -7.44
C ASN A 104 12.19 9.79 -7.62
N LEU A 105 13.22 9.29 -6.93
CA LEU A 105 14.57 9.80 -7.07
C LEU A 105 15.15 9.47 -8.46
N PHE A 106 14.86 8.28 -9.00
CA PHE A 106 15.16 7.91 -10.38
C PHE A 106 14.57 8.93 -11.36
N ASP A 107 13.27 9.23 -11.26
CA ASP A 107 12.61 10.22 -12.12
C ASP A 107 13.28 11.60 -12.02
N GLY A 108 13.64 11.99 -10.79
CA GLY A 108 14.41 13.21 -10.53
C GLY A 108 15.75 13.25 -11.26
N TYR A 109 16.53 12.16 -11.18
CA TYR A 109 17.83 12.07 -11.85
C TYR A 109 17.72 11.98 -13.37
N VAL A 110 16.78 11.21 -13.90
CA VAL A 110 16.55 11.12 -15.36
C VAL A 110 16.14 12.48 -15.91
N ARG A 111 15.23 13.21 -15.25
CA ARG A 111 14.85 14.58 -15.64
C ARG A 111 16.03 15.54 -15.68
N LEU A 112 17.00 15.34 -14.79
CA LEU A 112 18.23 16.14 -14.73
C LEU A 112 19.35 15.61 -15.65
N ASN A 113 19.08 14.60 -16.48
CA ASN A 113 20.05 13.89 -17.34
C ASN A 113 21.20 13.23 -16.57
N LEU A 114 21.00 12.89 -15.28
CA LEU A 114 21.96 12.22 -14.41
C LEU A 114 21.78 10.69 -14.47
N HIS A 115 21.85 10.12 -15.66
CA HIS A 115 21.48 8.71 -15.92
C HIS A 115 22.24 7.69 -15.07
N SER A 116 23.53 7.91 -14.79
CA SER A 116 24.34 7.02 -13.95
C SER A 116 23.88 6.99 -12.48
N LEU A 117 23.29 8.08 -11.98
CA LEU A 117 22.67 8.10 -10.66
C LEU A 117 21.29 7.44 -10.70
N GLY A 118 20.55 7.61 -11.81
CA GLY A 118 19.31 6.87 -12.04
C GLY A 118 19.52 5.36 -12.04
N GLU A 119 20.58 4.86 -12.70
CA GLU A 119 20.93 3.43 -12.70
C GLU A 119 21.13 2.89 -11.28
N LYS A 120 21.83 3.64 -10.40
CA LYS A 120 21.96 3.27 -8.99
C LYS A 120 20.63 3.20 -8.26
N CYS A 121 19.68 4.09 -8.56
CA CYS A 121 18.34 4.00 -7.97
C CYS A 121 17.61 2.73 -8.40
N LEU A 122 17.82 2.26 -9.63
CA LEU A 122 17.26 0.99 -10.08
C LEU A 122 17.87 -0.20 -9.33
N ASP A 123 19.17 -0.17 -9.08
CA ASP A 123 19.85 -1.21 -8.28
C ASP A 123 19.28 -1.29 -6.86
N GLU A 124 19.05 -0.14 -6.21
CA GLU A 124 18.42 -0.08 -4.88
C GLU A 124 16.97 -0.59 -4.91
N CYS A 125 16.18 -0.20 -5.91
CA CYS A 125 14.83 -0.74 -6.12
C CYS A 125 14.83 -2.26 -6.31
N ASN A 126 15.80 -2.79 -7.07
CA ASN A 126 15.93 -4.22 -7.29
C ASN A 126 16.35 -4.94 -6.00
N ALA A 127 17.27 -4.38 -5.21
CA ALA A 127 17.65 -4.93 -3.91
C ALA A 127 16.42 -5.06 -2.98
N LEU A 128 15.60 -4.01 -2.90
CA LEU A 128 14.34 -4.01 -2.12
C LEU A 128 13.33 -5.06 -2.60
N LEU A 129 13.32 -5.40 -3.90
CA LEU A 129 12.48 -6.48 -4.45
C LEU A 129 12.99 -7.88 -4.11
N GLN A 130 14.30 -8.04 -3.83
CA GLN A 130 14.94 -9.31 -3.53
C GLN A 130 15.11 -9.59 -2.02
N GLU A 131 14.92 -8.59 -1.15
CA GLU A 131 14.99 -8.76 0.30
C GLU A 131 13.98 -9.84 0.77
N SER A 132 14.49 -10.91 1.40
CA SER A 132 13.66 -11.97 1.98
C SER A 132 12.79 -11.40 3.11
N ASN A 133 11.49 -11.76 3.15
CA ASN A 133 10.39 -11.16 3.94
C ASN A 133 9.74 -9.91 3.34
N ALA A 134 10.11 -9.49 2.13
CA ALA A 134 9.53 -8.34 1.44
C ALA A 134 8.43 -8.68 0.41
N LEU A 135 7.87 -9.89 0.42
CA LEU A 135 6.64 -10.20 -0.34
C LEU A 135 5.47 -9.44 0.27
N SER A 136 5.43 -8.16 -0.08
CA SER A 136 4.39 -7.23 0.24
C SER A 136 3.31 -7.30 -0.84
N SER A 137 2.16 -6.73 -0.51
CA SER A 137 1.06 -6.52 -1.44
C SER A 137 1.49 -5.86 -2.74
N ASP A 138 2.62 -5.17 -2.76
CA ASP A 138 3.06 -4.31 -3.86
C ASP A 138 4.13 -4.97 -4.74
N TYR A 139 4.53 -6.22 -4.49
CA TYR A 139 5.60 -6.91 -5.23
C TYR A 139 5.49 -6.76 -6.76
N PHE A 140 4.37 -7.17 -7.34
CA PHE A 140 4.17 -7.08 -8.79
C PHE A 140 4.06 -5.63 -9.29
N LEU A 141 3.50 -4.71 -8.49
CA LEU A 141 3.40 -3.31 -8.86
C LEU A 141 4.78 -2.63 -8.87
N ASN A 142 5.58 -2.87 -7.84
CA ASN A 142 6.94 -2.37 -7.73
C ASN A 142 7.84 -3.00 -8.80
N GLY A 143 7.69 -4.31 -9.07
CA GLY A 143 8.35 -4.96 -10.19
C GLY A 143 7.98 -4.33 -11.54
N PHE A 144 6.71 -3.98 -11.74
CA PHE A 144 6.24 -3.29 -12.95
C PHE A 144 6.85 -1.87 -13.07
N LYS A 145 6.86 -1.09 -12.00
CA LYS A 145 7.51 0.23 -11.96
C LYS A 145 9.00 0.14 -12.27
N HIS A 146 9.73 -0.73 -11.55
CA HIS A 146 11.16 -0.94 -11.73
C HIS A 146 11.51 -1.32 -13.18
N SER A 147 10.83 -2.32 -13.74
CA SER A 147 11.04 -2.75 -15.13
C SER A 147 10.65 -1.69 -16.16
N THR A 148 9.64 -0.86 -15.87
CA THR A 148 9.29 0.32 -16.69
C THR A 148 10.43 1.33 -16.69
N ASN A 149 10.95 1.69 -15.53
CA ASN A 149 12.02 2.67 -15.40
C ASN A 149 13.32 2.17 -16.04
N LYS A 150 13.63 0.88 -15.87
CA LYS A 150 14.75 0.21 -16.53
C LYS A 150 14.64 0.28 -18.06
N ALA A 151 13.47 -0.03 -18.62
CA ALA A 151 13.22 0.10 -20.05
C ALA A 151 13.35 1.56 -20.53
N SER A 152 12.81 2.52 -19.79
CA SER A 152 12.91 3.95 -20.09
C SER A 152 14.36 4.45 -20.09
N LEU A 153 15.17 4.02 -19.13
CA LEU A 153 16.58 4.39 -19.05
C LEU A 153 17.34 3.92 -20.30
N PHE A 154 17.09 2.70 -20.79
CA PHE A 154 17.71 2.20 -22.01
C PHE A 154 17.37 3.05 -23.24
N ILE A 155 16.09 3.45 -23.37
CA ILE A 155 15.64 4.31 -24.47
C ILE A 155 16.33 5.69 -24.40
N SER A 156 16.46 6.27 -23.21
CA SER A 156 16.97 7.63 -23.05
C SER A 156 18.50 7.76 -23.04
N SER A 157 19.24 6.71 -22.65
CA SER A 157 20.66 6.84 -22.29
C SER A 157 21.66 6.02 -23.11
N ARG A 158 21.25 4.96 -23.82
CA ARG A 158 22.18 4.07 -24.54
C ARG A 158 22.00 4.13 -26.06
N PRO A 159 23.08 4.17 -26.87
CA PRO A 159 22.99 4.06 -28.32
C PRO A 159 22.34 2.74 -28.71
N HIS A 160 21.34 2.80 -29.60
CA HIS A 160 20.52 1.64 -30.03
C HIS A 160 21.30 0.63 -30.91
N SER A 161 22.63 0.69 -30.94
CA SER A 161 23.50 -0.09 -31.82
C SER A 161 24.29 -1.21 -31.12
N ASN A 162 24.20 -1.36 -29.79
CA ASN A 162 24.85 -2.44 -29.05
C ASN A 162 23.86 -3.59 -28.76
N GLY A 163 24.14 -4.79 -29.30
CA GLY A 163 23.28 -5.98 -29.11
C GLY A 163 23.04 -6.37 -27.64
N SER A 164 23.99 -6.12 -26.73
CA SER A 164 23.79 -6.35 -25.28
C SER A 164 22.70 -5.44 -24.71
N ALA A 165 22.72 -4.15 -25.08
CA ALA A 165 21.74 -3.18 -24.59
C ALA A 165 20.33 -3.49 -25.12
N VAL A 166 20.22 -3.98 -26.35
CA VAL A 166 18.93 -4.42 -26.92
C VAL A 166 18.37 -5.62 -26.16
N ASN A 167 19.20 -6.60 -25.81
CA ASN A 167 18.77 -7.76 -25.02
C ASN A 167 18.34 -7.38 -23.60
N GLU A 168 19.08 -6.47 -22.94
CA GLU A 168 18.71 -5.96 -21.62
C GLU A 168 17.37 -5.20 -21.65
N MET A 169 17.15 -4.40 -22.70
CA MET A 169 15.86 -3.73 -22.93
C MET A 169 14.72 -4.72 -23.16
N ALA A 170 14.93 -5.73 -24.02
CA ALA A 170 13.93 -6.77 -24.26
C ALA A 170 13.58 -7.54 -22.98
N THR A 171 14.58 -7.83 -22.15
CA THR A 171 14.40 -8.45 -20.83
C THR A 171 13.56 -7.56 -19.92
N ALA A 172 13.88 -6.26 -19.82
CA ALA A 172 13.10 -5.32 -19.02
C ALA A 172 11.65 -5.20 -19.50
N LEU A 173 11.41 -5.20 -20.81
CA LEU A 173 10.06 -5.16 -21.39
C LEU A 173 9.27 -6.45 -21.09
N SER A 174 9.91 -7.60 -21.15
CA SER A 174 9.32 -8.89 -20.78
C SER A 174 8.96 -8.93 -19.29
N GLU A 175 9.90 -8.53 -18.41
CA GLU A 175 9.67 -8.42 -16.97
C GLU A 175 8.53 -7.46 -16.64
N ARG A 176 8.42 -6.35 -17.39
CA ARG A 176 7.32 -5.39 -17.27
C ARG A 176 5.98 -6.04 -17.59
N ALA A 177 5.89 -6.79 -18.68
CA ALA A 177 4.67 -7.49 -19.06
C ALA A 177 4.26 -8.53 -18.02
N HIS A 178 5.22 -9.35 -17.55
CA HIS A 178 4.99 -10.37 -16.52
C HIS A 178 4.49 -9.75 -15.20
N ASN A 179 5.16 -8.68 -14.73
CA ASN A 179 4.78 -8.00 -13.50
C ASN A 179 3.38 -7.35 -13.62
N LEU A 180 3.06 -6.76 -14.77
CA LEU A 180 1.73 -6.20 -15.01
C LEU A 180 0.64 -7.29 -14.98
N ALA A 181 0.91 -8.43 -15.63
CA ALA A 181 0.01 -9.57 -15.63
C ALA A 181 -0.19 -10.15 -14.21
N GLY A 182 0.89 -10.33 -13.44
CA GLY A 182 0.82 -10.76 -12.04
C GLY A 182 0.03 -9.78 -11.17
N PHE A 183 0.27 -8.47 -11.32
CA PHE A 183 -0.48 -7.44 -10.63
C PHE A 183 -1.98 -7.48 -10.98
N PHE A 184 -2.31 -7.65 -12.26
CA PHE A 184 -3.67 -7.76 -12.75
C PHE A 184 -4.41 -8.96 -12.14
N VAL A 185 -3.82 -10.16 -12.18
CA VAL A 185 -4.40 -11.37 -11.57
C VAL A 185 -4.62 -11.16 -10.07
N LYS A 186 -3.64 -10.59 -9.39
CA LYS A 186 -3.69 -10.31 -7.95
C LYS A 186 -4.85 -9.37 -7.58
N GLU A 187 -4.98 -8.24 -8.27
CA GLU A 187 -6.04 -7.25 -7.98
C GLU A 187 -7.44 -7.73 -8.39
N LEU A 188 -7.54 -8.51 -9.48
CA LEU A 188 -8.81 -9.15 -9.85
C LEU A 188 -9.25 -10.18 -8.82
N SER A 189 -8.32 -10.99 -8.32
CA SER A 189 -8.61 -11.97 -7.27
C SER A 189 -9.13 -11.31 -5.99
N ARG A 190 -8.52 -10.18 -5.60
CA ARG A 190 -8.98 -9.35 -4.47
C ARG A 190 -10.38 -8.78 -4.71
N SER A 191 -10.64 -8.30 -5.92
CA SER A 191 -11.93 -7.71 -6.28
C SER A 191 -13.05 -8.75 -6.25
N LEU A 192 -12.79 -9.96 -6.77
CA LEU A 192 -13.73 -11.09 -6.72
C LEU A 192 -14.08 -11.47 -5.28
N ASP A 193 -13.06 -11.69 -4.46
CA ASP A 193 -13.21 -12.05 -3.05
C ASP A 193 -14.01 -10.99 -2.27
N ASN A 194 -13.73 -9.70 -2.51
CA ASN A 194 -14.49 -8.61 -1.89
C ASN A 194 -15.96 -8.61 -2.33
N LEU A 195 -16.22 -8.77 -3.63
CA LEU A 195 -17.56 -8.79 -4.19
C LEU A 195 -18.39 -9.96 -3.63
N LEU A 196 -17.82 -11.18 -3.61
CA LEU A 196 -18.47 -12.40 -3.09
C LEU A 196 -18.97 -12.26 -1.65
N SER A 197 -18.38 -11.34 -0.90
CA SER A 197 -18.72 -11.16 0.51
C SER A 197 -19.73 -10.07 0.77
N ILE A 198 -19.86 -9.13 -0.17
CA ILE A 198 -20.90 -8.11 -0.11
C ILE A 198 -22.19 -8.68 -0.71
N ASP A 199 -22.09 -9.52 -1.75
CA ASP A 199 -23.22 -10.15 -2.46
C ASP A 199 -24.16 -10.96 -1.54
N ARG A 200 -23.69 -11.38 -0.36
CA ARG A 200 -24.54 -12.08 0.62
C ARG A 200 -25.58 -11.20 1.29
N ASN A 201 -25.25 -9.92 1.46
CA ASN A 201 -26.08 -8.97 2.19
C ASN A 201 -26.81 -8.02 1.23
N PHE A 202 -26.42 -7.99 -0.04
CA PHE A 202 -26.90 -7.04 -1.05
C PHE A 202 -27.01 -7.73 -2.41
N ASP A 203 -28.05 -7.44 -3.20
CA ASP A 203 -28.20 -7.97 -4.55
C ASP A 203 -27.20 -7.30 -5.50
N LEU A 204 -26.04 -7.94 -5.75
CA LEU A 204 -24.95 -7.42 -6.58
C LEU A 204 -24.81 -8.18 -7.92
N ARG A 205 -25.90 -8.75 -8.42
CA ARG A 205 -25.90 -9.53 -9.68
C ARG A 205 -25.32 -8.77 -10.87
N THR A 206 -25.53 -7.46 -10.94
CA THR A 206 -25.05 -6.62 -12.06
C THR A 206 -23.54 -6.45 -12.01
N GLU A 207 -23.01 -6.12 -10.84
CA GLU A 207 -21.59 -5.92 -10.56
C GLU A 207 -20.84 -7.23 -10.74
N ARG A 208 -21.43 -8.34 -10.28
CA ARG A 208 -20.90 -9.68 -10.50
C ARG A 208 -20.79 -10.01 -11.99
N LYS A 209 -21.86 -9.82 -12.76
CA LYS A 209 -21.84 -10.03 -14.21
C LYS A 209 -20.79 -9.20 -14.94
N ARG A 210 -20.55 -7.95 -14.50
CA ARG A 210 -19.50 -7.11 -15.10
C ARG A 210 -18.11 -7.69 -14.87
N LEU A 211 -17.86 -8.17 -13.65
CA LEU A 211 -16.58 -8.80 -13.30
C LEU A 211 -16.40 -10.14 -14.02
N ASP A 212 -17.44 -10.96 -14.09
CA ASP A 212 -17.44 -12.22 -14.84
C ASP A 212 -17.14 -11.97 -16.34
N GLY A 213 -17.79 -10.96 -16.93
CA GLY A 213 -17.54 -10.58 -18.33
C GLY A 213 -16.10 -10.12 -18.59
N LEU A 214 -15.44 -9.50 -17.61
CA LEU A 214 -14.01 -9.18 -17.70
C LEU A 214 -13.14 -10.44 -17.63
N PHE A 215 -13.48 -11.41 -16.78
CA PHE A 215 -12.75 -12.68 -16.68
C PHE A 215 -12.85 -13.50 -17.96
N ASP A 216 -14.03 -13.53 -18.58
CA ASP A 216 -14.27 -14.22 -19.85
C ASP A 216 -13.46 -13.58 -20.98
N ALA A 217 -13.30 -12.26 -20.97
CA ALA A 217 -12.58 -11.53 -22.02
C ALA A 217 -11.04 -11.74 -21.99
N VAL A 218 -10.45 -12.04 -20.83
CA VAL A 218 -8.98 -12.09 -20.66
C VAL A 218 -8.43 -13.53 -20.66
N ASN A 219 -9.28 -14.55 -20.61
CA ASN A 219 -8.88 -15.96 -20.42
C ASN A 219 -7.92 -16.14 -19.23
N MET A 220 -8.44 -15.89 -18.03
CA MET A 220 -7.67 -15.93 -16.78
C MET A 220 -6.93 -17.24 -16.53
N ARG A 221 -7.47 -18.38 -17.01
CA ARG A 221 -6.84 -19.69 -16.85
C ARG A 221 -5.50 -19.77 -17.60
N GLU A 222 -5.47 -19.34 -18.85
CA GLU A 222 -4.25 -19.31 -19.65
C GLU A 222 -3.23 -18.31 -19.09
N LEU A 223 -3.70 -17.12 -18.68
CA LEU A 223 -2.84 -16.11 -18.06
C LEU A 223 -2.14 -16.63 -16.80
N ILE A 224 -2.89 -17.27 -15.91
CA ILE A 224 -2.35 -17.91 -14.70
C ILE A 224 -1.36 -19.02 -15.06
N SER A 225 -1.69 -19.85 -16.05
CA SER A 225 -0.80 -20.91 -16.49
C SER A 225 0.52 -20.36 -17.04
N TYR A 226 0.46 -19.28 -17.81
CA TYR A 226 1.63 -18.58 -18.31
C TYR A 226 2.49 -18.04 -17.16
N LEU A 227 1.88 -17.30 -16.23
CA LEU A 227 2.59 -16.71 -15.09
C LEU A 227 3.29 -17.77 -14.22
N LYS A 228 2.66 -18.93 -14.02
CA LYS A 228 3.27 -20.05 -13.28
C LYS A 228 4.45 -20.67 -14.02
N LYS A 229 4.41 -20.72 -15.35
CA LYS A 229 5.49 -21.31 -16.16
C LYS A 229 6.70 -20.38 -16.25
N GLU A 230 6.46 -19.08 -16.35
CA GLU A 230 7.50 -18.07 -16.58
C GLU A 230 7.98 -17.41 -15.28
N CYS A 231 7.84 -18.08 -14.13
CA CYS A 231 8.34 -17.56 -12.85
C CYS A 231 9.86 -17.38 -12.90
N ARG A 232 10.34 -16.21 -12.49
CA ARG A 232 11.75 -15.83 -12.62
C ARG A 232 12.61 -16.27 -11.45
N ASN A 233 12.01 -16.41 -10.27
CA ASN A 233 12.68 -16.80 -9.04
C ASN A 233 11.68 -17.41 -8.05
N SER A 234 12.15 -17.86 -6.89
CA SER A 234 11.32 -18.47 -5.83
C SER A 234 10.23 -17.51 -5.31
N THR A 235 10.55 -16.22 -5.21
CA THR A 235 9.66 -15.16 -4.74
C THR A 235 8.48 -14.95 -5.70
N ASP A 236 8.78 -14.83 -7.00
CA ASP A 236 7.82 -14.74 -8.10
C ASP A 236 6.94 -15.99 -8.17
N ALA A 237 7.55 -17.18 -8.02
CA ALA A 237 6.85 -18.45 -7.98
C ALA A 237 5.87 -18.55 -6.80
N ALA A 238 6.28 -18.11 -5.61
CA ALA A 238 5.42 -18.07 -4.43
C ALA A 238 4.19 -17.16 -4.64
N MET A 239 4.40 -15.96 -5.15
CA MET A 239 3.30 -15.02 -5.42
C MET A 239 2.34 -15.55 -6.48
N CYS A 240 2.87 -16.08 -7.59
CA CYS A 240 2.06 -16.72 -8.62
C CYS A 240 1.27 -17.91 -8.06
N GLU A 241 1.89 -18.77 -7.25
CA GLU A 241 1.25 -19.95 -6.66
C GLU A 241 0.11 -19.56 -5.71
N VAL A 242 0.38 -18.67 -4.76
CA VAL A 242 -0.59 -18.26 -3.73
C VAL A 242 -1.78 -17.53 -4.35
N TYR A 243 -1.55 -16.51 -5.19
CA TYR A 243 -2.64 -15.75 -5.79
C TYR A 243 -3.44 -16.52 -6.82
N SER A 244 -2.79 -17.39 -7.60
CA SER A 244 -3.53 -18.25 -8.54
C SER A 244 -4.38 -19.28 -7.80
N SER A 245 -3.87 -19.85 -6.71
CA SER A 245 -4.63 -20.81 -5.90
C SER A 245 -5.80 -20.12 -5.18
N MET A 246 -5.60 -18.89 -4.69
CA MET A 246 -6.67 -18.04 -4.18
C MET A 246 -7.74 -17.84 -5.25
N TYR A 247 -7.36 -17.37 -6.45
CA TYR A 247 -8.29 -17.14 -7.55
C TYR A 247 -9.14 -18.38 -7.86
N ILE A 248 -8.48 -19.54 -8.04
CA ILE A 248 -9.16 -20.80 -8.36
C ILE A 248 -10.11 -21.21 -7.24
N ALA A 249 -9.69 -21.08 -5.97
CA ALA A 249 -10.53 -21.41 -4.83
C ALA A 249 -11.81 -20.57 -4.78
N PHE A 250 -11.76 -19.29 -5.13
CA PHE A 250 -12.94 -18.42 -5.11
C PHE A 250 -13.82 -18.52 -6.37
N ILE A 251 -13.23 -18.77 -7.54
CA ILE A 251 -14.02 -18.93 -8.78
C ILE A 251 -14.71 -20.30 -8.84
N GLU A 252 -14.02 -21.35 -8.38
CA GLU A 252 -14.55 -22.72 -8.26
C GLU A 252 -14.92 -23.00 -6.80
N PHE A 253 -15.69 -22.07 -6.20
CA PHE A 253 -16.01 -22.02 -4.77
C PHE A 253 -16.57 -23.33 -4.20
N ASP A 254 -17.24 -24.15 -5.01
CA ASP A 254 -17.83 -25.41 -4.55
C ASP A 254 -16.88 -26.59 -4.50
N ASN A 255 -15.68 -26.47 -5.09
CA ASN A 255 -14.70 -27.53 -5.07
C ASN A 255 -13.71 -27.35 -3.90
N GLU A 256 -13.95 -28.07 -2.80
CA GLU A 256 -13.10 -28.03 -1.59
C GLU A 256 -11.62 -28.38 -1.83
N SER A 257 -11.29 -29.12 -2.90
CA SER A 257 -9.90 -29.45 -3.21
C SER A 257 -9.08 -28.20 -3.54
N HIS A 258 -9.70 -27.17 -4.13
CA HIS A 258 -9.04 -25.92 -4.44
C HIS A 258 -8.77 -25.07 -3.20
N TYR A 259 -9.68 -25.08 -2.23
CA TYR A 259 -9.44 -24.47 -0.92
C TYR A 259 -8.24 -25.12 -0.21
N LYS A 260 -8.16 -26.46 -0.19
CA LYS A 260 -7.02 -27.17 0.42
C LYS A 260 -5.70 -26.84 -0.30
N ALA A 261 -5.73 -26.75 -1.63
CA ALA A 261 -4.58 -26.37 -2.42
C ALA A 261 -4.12 -24.94 -2.10
N TYR A 262 -5.07 -24.00 -1.95
CA TYR A 262 -4.79 -22.63 -1.56
C TYR A 262 -4.18 -22.55 -0.15
N ARG A 263 -4.79 -23.19 0.85
CA ARG A 263 -4.22 -23.27 2.20
C ARG A 263 -2.79 -23.80 2.20
N LYS A 264 -2.57 -24.93 1.51
CA LYS A 264 -1.23 -25.53 1.39
C LYS A 264 -0.22 -24.61 0.71
N SER A 265 -0.65 -23.83 -0.28
CA SER A 265 0.22 -22.86 -0.96
C SER A 265 0.69 -21.75 -0.02
N ILE A 266 -0.15 -21.31 0.92
CA ILE A 266 0.23 -20.31 1.93
C ILE A 266 1.22 -20.95 2.90
N GLU A 267 0.88 -22.11 3.47
CA GLU A 267 1.73 -22.83 4.44
C GLU A 267 3.14 -23.09 3.88
N LYS A 268 3.22 -23.55 2.64
CA LYS A 268 4.47 -23.81 1.91
C LYS A 268 5.34 -22.55 1.73
N ASN A 269 4.72 -21.38 1.59
CA ASN A 269 5.41 -20.14 1.26
C ASN A 269 5.44 -19.13 2.44
N THR A 270 5.08 -19.56 3.65
CA THR A 270 4.95 -18.69 4.84
C THR A 270 6.22 -17.88 5.11
N ASP A 271 7.39 -18.50 4.98
CA ASP A 271 8.69 -17.86 5.23
C ASP A 271 9.08 -16.80 4.19
N LEU A 272 8.42 -16.79 3.03
CA LEU A 272 8.65 -15.79 1.99
C LEU A 272 7.70 -14.61 2.11
N LEU A 273 6.49 -14.84 2.64
CA LEU A 273 5.42 -13.84 2.75
C LEU A 273 5.74 -12.81 3.83
N SER A 274 5.54 -11.52 3.54
CA SER A 274 5.57 -10.50 4.60
C SER A 274 4.45 -10.74 5.61
N HIS A 275 4.61 -10.24 6.84
CA HIS A 275 3.58 -10.39 7.88
C HIS A 275 2.19 -9.91 7.42
N ASN A 276 2.13 -8.77 6.73
CA ASN A 276 0.87 -8.22 6.21
C ASN A 276 0.27 -9.10 5.10
N GLU A 277 1.11 -9.69 4.25
CA GLU A 277 0.67 -10.54 3.14
C GLU A 277 0.17 -11.90 3.66
N ALA A 278 0.90 -12.51 4.59
CA ALA A 278 0.47 -13.73 5.27
C ALA A 278 -0.87 -13.52 5.98
N ARG A 279 -0.99 -12.42 6.75
CA ARG A 279 -2.25 -12.05 7.42
C ARG A 279 -3.39 -11.84 6.44
N PHE A 280 -3.13 -11.15 5.32
CA PHE A 280 -4.12 -10.96 4.27
C PHE A 280 -4.67 -12.31 3.78
N HIS A 281 -3.80 -13.27 3.47
CA HIS A 281 -4.20 -14.59 2.97
C HIS A 281 -4.92 -15.44 4.01
N VAL A 282 -4.46 -15.43 5.27
CA VAL A 282 -5.14 -16.12 6.39
C VAL A 282 -6.57 -15.59 6.57
N LEU A 283 -6.75 -14.27 6.53
CA LEU A 283 -8.09 -13.66 6.58
C LEU A 283 -8.98 -14.12 5.40
N ARG A 284 -8.40 -14.46 4.25
CA ARG A 284 -9.16 -15.02 3.11
C ARG A 284 -9.54 -16.48 3.29
N LEU A 285 -8.69 -17.28 3.93
CA LEU A 285 -9.07 -18.65 4.32
C LEU A 285 -10.22 -18.62 5.32
N VAL A 286 -10.11 -17.82 6.39
CA VAL A 286 -11.18 -17.57 7.37
C VAL A 286 -12.48 -17.18 6.66
N ARG A 287 -12.38 -16.27 5.69
CA ARG A 287 -13.53 -15.81 4.91
C ARG A 287 -14.14 -16.91 4.07
N TYR A 288 -13.33 -17.71 3.37
CA TYR A 288 -13.83 -18.87 2.64
C TYR A 288 -14.63 -19.81 3.55
N CYS A 289 -14.11 -20.11 4.75
CA CYS A 289 -14.80 -20.92 5.75
C CYS A 289 -16.12 -20.30 6.20
N LEU A 290 -16.13 -19.00 6.55
CA LEU A 290 -17.36 -18.27 6.91
C LEU A 290 -18.39 -18.33 5.79
N LEU A 291 -17.95 -18.19 4.54
CA LEU A 291 -18.82 -18.30 3.38
C LEU A 291 -19.43 -19.73 3.31
N LYS A 292 -18.66 -20.79 3.53
CA LYS A 292 -19.19 -22.16 3.56
C LYS A 292 -20.14 -22.43 4.73
N CYS A 293 -19.88 -21.86 5.90
CA CYS A 293 -20.72 -22.06 7.09
C CYS A 293 -22.07 -21.34 7.00
N ALA A 294 -22.12 -20.17 6.34
CA ALA A 294 -23.35 -19.38 6.21
C ALA A 294 -24.18 -19.67 4.94
N GLY A 295 -23.82 -20.66 4.13
CA GLY A 295 -24.59 -21.10 2.96
C GLY A 295 -25.67 -22.13 3.30
N GLU A 296 -26.56 -22.42 2.33
CA GLU A 296 -27.64 -23.42 2.47
C GLU A 296 -27.13 -24.83 2.81
N ASN A 297 -25.89 -25.15 2.43
CA ASN A 297 -25.17 -26.38 2.77
C ASN A 297 -24.12 -26.13 3.87
N ARG A 298 -24.58 -25.79 5.07
CA ARG A 298 -23.73 -25.59 6.25
C ARG A 298 -22.86 -26.83 6.49
N ASN A 299 -21.55 -26.66 6.41
CA ASN A 299 -20.59 -27.75 6.56
C ASN A 299 -19.80 -27.60 7.87
N ALA A 300 -20.11 -28.45 8.85
CA ALA A 300 -19.52 -28.43 10.20
C ALA A 300 -17.98 -28.54 10.19
N LYS A 301 -17.39 -29.12 9.15
CA LYS A 301 -15.93 -29.21 8.99
C LYS A 301 -15.27 -27.84 8.89
N PHE A 302 -15.92 -26.87 8.24
CA PHE A 302 -15.39 -25.51 8.13
C PHE A 302 -15.59 -24.68 9.40
N GLU A 303 -16.44 -25.11 10.33
CA GLU A 303 -16.53 -24.49 11.67
C GLU A 303 -15.29 -24.80 12.51
N GLN A 304 -14.80 -26.03 12.45
CA GLN A 304 -13.54 -26.42 13.09
C GLN A 304 -12.34 -25.70 12.46
N GLU A 305 -12.26 -25.68 11.12
CA GLU A 305 -11.16 -24.98 10.43
C GLU A 305 -11.17 -23.46 10.68
N LEU A 306 -12.34 -22.86 10.85
CA LEU A 306 -12.49 -21.47 11.24
C LEU A 306 -11.88 -21.20 12.63
N PHE A 307 -12.15 -22.09 13.59
CA PHE A 307 -11.58 -22.00 14.93
C PHE A 307 -10.05 -22.14 14.91
N GLU A 308 -9.52 -23.07 14.13
CA GLU A 308 -8.06 -23.26 13.99
C GLU A 308 -7.39 -22.04 13.35
N SER A 309 -7.97 -21.50 12.28
CA SER A 309 -7.40 -20.36 11.53
C SER A 309 -7.39 -19.06 12.33
N ILE A 310 -8.40 -18.83 13.18
CA ILE A 310 -8.48 -17.65 14.05
C ILE A 310 -7.42 -17.71 15.16
N ASN A 311 -7.14 -18.90 15.69
CA ASN A 311 -6.19 -19.09 16.79
C ASN A 311 -4.71 -19.19 16.34
N SER A 312 -4.47 -19.39 15.04
CA SER A 312 -3.12 -19.37 14.43
C SER A 312 -2.70 -18.01 13.87
N SER A 313 -3.58 -17.00 13.94
CA SER A 313 -3.36 -15.62 13.47
C SER A 313 -2.74 -14.74 14.56
#